data_AF-B4LN24-F1
#
_entry.id   AF-B4LN24-F1
#
_cell.length_a   1.000
_cell.length_b   1.000
_cell.length_c   1.000
_cell.angle_alpha   90.00
_cell.angle_beta   90.00
_cell.angle_gamma   90.00
#
_symmetry.space_group_name_H-M   'P 1'
#
loop_
_entity.id
_entity.type
_entity.pdbx_description
1 polymer ?
#
loop_
_entity_poly.entity_id
_entity_poly.type
_entity_poly.pdbx_seq_one_letter_code
_entity_poly.pdbx_strand_id
1 'polypeptide(L)'
;MQLKLSLLLLVLGVCACAWAYPNPLLTVDDEPATQLLAENYDWAPSEQVEQLRVPRQLNVQGGGSPRQGFDLSVNGRAPVWQSPNGRHSLDATGQYSQHLGGPYGNSRPNWGAGAQYTFRF
;
A
#
# COMPACT_ATOMS: atom_id res chain seq x y z
N MET A 1 -23.22 -16.03 -13.00
CA MET A 1 -23.51 -14.72 -12.37
C MET A 1 -22.47 -14.27 -11.34
N GLN A 2 -21.66 -15.15 -10.75
CA GLN A 2 -20.65 -14.81 -9.72
C GLN A 2 -19.43 -14.00 -10.22
N LEU A 3 -19.11 -14.10 -11.52
CA LEU A 3 -17.97 -13.40 -12.14
C LEU A 3 -18.16 -11.88 -12.19
N LYS A 4 -19.42 -11.41 -12.29
CA LYS A 4 -19.75 -9.98 -12.31
C LYS A 4 -19.62 -9.33 -10.93
N LEU A 5 -20.00 -10.05 -9.88
CA LEU A 5 -19.90 -9.57 -8.49
C LEU A 5 -18.43 -9.44 -8.05
N SER A 6 -17.61 -10.42 -8.40
CA SER A 6 -16.17 -10.41 -8.07
C SER A 6 -15.44 -9.26 -8.76
N LEU A 7 -15.77 -8.97 -10.03
CA LEU A 7 -15.18 -7.85 -10.76
C LEU A 7 -15.63 -6.50 -10.18
N LEU A 8 -16.89 -6.40 -9.74
CA LEU A 8 -17.41 -5.21 -9.07
C LEU A 8 -16.69 -4.96 -7.73
N LEU A 9 -16.49 -6.00 -6.92
CA LEU A 9 -15.77 -5.88 -5.64
C LEU A 9 -14.29 -5.52 -5.84
N LEU A 10 -13.65 -6.02 -6.90
CA LEU A 10 -12.27 -5.68 -7.22
C LEU A 10 -12.15 -4.20 -7.64
N VAL A 11 -13.05 -3.70 -8.49
CA VAL A 11 -13.10 -2.28 -8.87
C VAL A 11 -13.40 -1.39 -7.67
N LEU A 12 -14.36 -1.80 -6.82
CA LEU A 12 -14.76 -1.03 -5.65
C LEU A 12 -13.64 -1.00 -4.58
N GLY A 13 -12.89 -2.10 -4.42
CA GLY A 13 -11.70 -2.15 -3.59
C GLY A 13 -10.59 -1.23 -4.09
N VAL A 14 -10.32 -1.21 -5.41
CA VAL A 14 -9.32 -0.30 -6.00
C VAL A 14 -9.76 1.17 -5.85
N CYS A 15 -11.04 1.48 -6.06
CA CYS A 15 -11.58 2.83 -5.84
C CYS A 15 -11.51 3.27 -4.37
N ALA A 16 -11.84 2.39 -3.42
CA ALA A 16 -11.73 2.68 -1.99
C ALA A 16 -10.27 2.89 -1.58
N CYS A 17 -9.34 2.11 -2.12
CA CYS A 17 -7.91 2.33 -1.93
C CYS A 17 -7.46 3.69 -2.48
N ALA A 18 -7.95 4.12 -3.65
CA ALA A 18 -7.63 5.43 -4.21
C ALA A 18 -8.15 6.60 -3.35
N TRP A 19 -9.31 6.44 -2.70
CA TRP A 19 -9.87 7.46 -1.79
C TRP A 19 -9.26 7.43 -0.39
N ALA A 20 -8.76 6.27 0.05
CA ALA A 20 -8.05 6.12 1.33
C ALA A 20 -6.57 6.53 1.23
N TYR A 21 -6.04 6.75 0.02
CA TYR A 21 -4.76 7.40 -0.17
C TYR A 21 -4.93 8.90 0.09
N PRO A 22 -4.23 9.49 1.07
CA PRO A 22 -4.18 10.93 1.19
C PRO A 22 -3.60 11.48 -0.11
N ASN A 23 -4.43 12.19 -0.89
CA ASN A 23 -4.00 12.84 -2.10
C ASN A 23 -3.19 14.09 -1.70
N PRO A 24 -1.87 14.13 -1.89
CA PRO A 24 -1.05 15.26 -1.44
C PRO A 24 -1.30 16.54 -2.25
N LEU A 25 -2.18 16.50 -3.25
CA LEU A 25 -2.49 17.61 -4.16
C LEU A 25 -3.86 18.26 -3.92
N LEU A 26 -4.62 17.87 -2.89
CA LEU A 26 -5.97 18.40 -2.62
C LEU A 26 -6.10 19.16 -1.28
N THR A 27 -5.01 19.64 -0.69
CA THR A 27 -5.06 20.46 0.54
C THR A 27 -4.83 21.95 0.28
N VAL A 28 -5.29 22.44 -0.87
CA VAL A 28 -5.27 23.84 -1.32
C VAL A 28 -6.58 23.92 -2.12
N ASP A 29 -7.73 24.25 -1.56
CA ASP A 29 -8.16 25.46 -0.88
C ASP A 29 -9.51 25.16 -0.16
N ASP A 30 -9.94 26.04 0.75
CA ASP A 30 -11.22 26.05 1.49
C ASP A 30 -11.20 25.45 2.91
N GLU A 31 -10.77 26.25 3.89
CA GLU A 31 -11.39 26.35 5.24
C GLU A 31 -10.68 27.44 6.07
N PRO A 32 -11.30 28.61 6.35
CA PRO A 32 -10.76 29.63 7.25
C PRO A 32 -10.84 29.25 8.74
N ALA A 33 -11.01 27.96 9.07
CA ALA A 33 -11.14 27.46 10.45
C ALA A 33 -9.81 26.99 11.08
N THR A 34 -8.71 26.96 10.31
CA THR A 34 -7.39 26.45 10.75
C THR A 34 -6.54 27.46 11.53
N GLN A 35 -6.87 28.76 11.51
CA GLN A 35 -6.03 29.78 12.15
C GLN A 35 -6.01 29.67 13.69
N LEU A 36 -7.05 29.13 14.33
CA LEU A 36 -7.09 28.97 15.79
C LEU A 36 -6.43 27.67 16.29
N LEU A 37 -6.17 26.69 15.40
CA LEU A 37 -5.39 25.50 15.74
C LEU A 37 -3.89 25.71 15.49
N ALA A 38 -3.53 26.67 14.64
CA ALA A 38 -2.15 26.95 14.24
C ALA A 38 -1.33 27.69 15.30
N GLU A 39 -1.96 28.34 16.28
CA GLU A 39 -1.26 29.13 17.32
C GLU A 39 -0.67 28.26 18.45
N ASN A 40 -0.89 26.93 18.43
CA ASN A 40 -0.46 26.03 19.51
C ASN A 40 0.55 24.96 19.05
N TYR A 41 1.38 25.28 18.06
CA TYR A 41 2.48 24.42 17.62
C TYR A 41 3.78 25.20 17.48
N ASP A 42 4.11 26.00 18.49
CA ASP A 42 5.32 26.83 18.55
C ASP A 42 6.51 26.12 19.24
N TRP A 43 6.63 24.80 19.07
CA TRP A 43 7.84 24.07 19.45
C TRP A 43 8.34 23.23 18.26
N ALA A 44 9.27 23.80 17.51
CA ALA A 44 10.03 23.09 16.50
C ALA A 44 11.52 23.08 16.91
N PRO A 45 12.20 21.92 16.91
CA PRO A 45 13.60 21.88 16.58
C PRO A 45 13.76 21.58 15.08
N SER A 46 14.46 22.51 14.44
CA SER A 46 15.02 22.56 13.08
C SER A 46 15.26 21.24 12.34
N GLU A 47 14.85 21.23 11.08
CA GLU A 47 15.58 20.71 9.92
C GLU A 47 16.26 19.33 10.06
N GLN A 48 15.51 18.26 9.79
CA GLN A 48 16.07 17.04 9.21
C GLN A 48 15.15 16.55 8.10
N VAL A 49 15.17 17.26 6.98
CA VAL A 49 14.70 16.74 5.69
C VAL A 49 15.72 15.72 5.19
N GLU A 50 15.88 14.60 5.90
CA GLU A 50 16.62 13.45 5.41
C GLU A 50 16.00 12.16 5.95
N GLN A 51 14.93 11.70 5.30
CA GLN A 51 14.98 10.32 4.80
C GLN A 51 14.00 10.15 3.66
N LEU A 52 14.53 10.39 2.46
CA LEU A 52 13.94 9.97 1.20
C LEU A 52 13.82 8.44 1.22
N ARG A 53 12.77 7.92 1.84
CA ARG A 53 12.52 6.49 1.93
C ARG A 53 11.91 6.02 0.60
N VAL A 54 12.76 5.67 -0.34
CA VAL A 54 12.38 5.20 -1.68
C VAL A 54 12.78 3.73 -1.83
N PRO A 55 12.07 2.88 -2.59
CA PRO A 55 10.74 3.03 -3.19
C PRO A 55 9.74 2.06 -2.54
N ARG A 56 8.45 2.36 -2.67
CA ARG A 56 7.40 1.33 -2.57
C ARG A 56 7.73 0.24 -3.58
N GLN A 57 8.08 -0.96 -3.11
CA GLN A 57 8.45 -2.06 -3.98
C GLN A 57 7.18 -2.83 -4.30
N LEU A 58 6.71 -2.71 -5.54
CA LEU A 58 5.63 -3.52 -6.08
C LEU A 58 6.22 -4.43 -7.15
N ASN A 59 6.20 -5.74 -6.89
CA ASN A 59 6.59 -6.74 -7.85
C ASN A 59 5.34 -7.49 -8.31
N VAL A 60 5.05 -7.41 -9.60
CA VAL A 60 3.96 -8.15 -10.23
C VAL A 60 4.58 -9.13 -11.20
N GLN A 61 4.35 -10.41 -10.96
CA GLN A 61 4.82 -11.52 -11.78
C GLN A 61 3.59 -12.25 -12.32
N GLY A 62 3.47 -12.25 -13.64
CA GLY A 62 2.42 -12.94 -14.38
C GLY A 62 3.06 -13.85 -15.42
N GLY A 63 2.74 -15.14 -15.40
CA GLY A 63 3.30 -16.11 -16.35
C GLY A 63 2.32 -17.25 -16.59
N GLY A 64 2.13 -17.66 -17.84
CA GLY A 64 1.16 -18.70 -18.13
C GLY A 64 1.22 -19.23 -19.55
N SER A 65 0.81 -20.48 -19.72
CA SER A 65 0.71 -21.14 -21.02
C SER A 65 -0.74 -21.57 -21.25
N PRO A 66 -1.29 -21.43 -22.48
CA PRO A 66 -2.68 -21.75 -22.79
C PRO A 66 -3.13 -23.16 -22.37
N ARG A 67 -2.20 -24.11 -22.24
CA ARG A 67 -2.49 -25.49 -21.79
C ARG A 67 -2.25 -25.74 -20.30
N GLN A 68 -1.47 -24.90 -19.62
CA GLN A 68 -1.02 -25.14 -18.25
C GLN A 68 -1.65 -24.18 -17.22
N GLY A 69 -2.24 -23.06 -17.64
CA GLY A 69 -2.83 -22.06 -16.75
C GLY A 69 -1.98 -20.79 -16.67
N PHE A 70 -2.41 -19.85 -15.82
CA PHE A 70 -1.84 -18.53 -15.62
C PHE A 70 -1.54 -18.32 -14.13
N ASP A 71 -0.28 -18.10 -13.81
CA ASP A 71 0.19 -17.73 -12.49
C ASP A 71 0.21 -16.21 -12.36
N LEU A 72 -0.54 -15.68 -11.40
CA LEU A 72 -0.49 -14.29 -10.97
C LEU A 72 0.16 -14.23 -9.60
N SER A 73 1.16 -13.39 -9.43
CA SER A 73 1.70 -13.05 -8.11
C SER A 73 1.99 -11.56 -8.02
N VAL A 74 1.65 -10.99 -6.88
CA VAL A 74 1.78 -9.58 -6.54
C VAL A 74 2.42 -9.52 -5.16
N ASN A 75 3.56 -8.86 -5.05
CA ASN A 75 4.24 -8.61 -3.79
C ASN A 75 4.45 -7.12 -3.63
N GLY A 76 4.14 -6.59 -2.45
CA GLY A 76 4.21 -5.19 -2.11
C GLY A 76 4.94 -4.97 -0.79
N ARG A 77 5.85 -4.00 -0.75
CA ARG A 77 6.39 -3.44 0.50
C ARG A 77 6.24 -1.92 0.48
N ALA A 78 5.64 -1.39 1.54
CA ALA A 78 5.41 0.03 1.71
C ALA A 78 5.93 0.49 3.09
N PRO A 79 6.72 1.56 3.15
CA PRO A 79 6.94 2.30 4.38
C PRO A 79 5.64 2.80 4.99
N VAL A 80 5.44 2.60 6.30
CA VAL A 80 4.28 3.17 7.01
C VAL A 80 4.70 4.33 7.88
N TRP A 81 5.75 4.14 8.69
CA TRP A 81 6.14 5.13 9.67
C TRP A 81 7.63 5.09 9.95
N GLN A 82 8.18 6.24 10.29
CA GLN A 82 9.54 6.39 10.76
C GLN A 82 9.60 7.49 11.81
N SER A 83 10.31 7.24 12.89
CA SER A 83 10.54 8.25 13.92
C SER A 83 11.44 9.36 13.37
N PRO A 84 11.25 10.63 13.78
CA PRO A 84 12.09 11.76 13.38
C PRO A 84 13.58 11.56 13.68
N ASN A 85 13.91 10.72 14.65
CA ASN A 85 15.29 10.40 15.01
C ASN A 85 15.88 9.21 14.23
N GLY A 86 15.13 8.62 13.28
CA GLY A 86 15.54 7.45 12.49
C GLY A 86 15.70 6.13 13.27
N ARG A 87 15.50 6.13 14.60
CA ARG A 87 15.72 4.97 15.47
C ARG A 87 14.60 3.95 15.40
N HIS A 88 13.40 4.37 15.05
CA HIS A 88 12.26 3.49 14.92
C HIS A 88 11.70 3.56 13.50
N SER A 89 11.40 2.40 12.92
CA SER A 89 10.78 2.34 11.61
C SER A 89 9.80 1.19 11.51
N LEU A 90 8.74 1.40 10.72
CA LEU A 90 7.66 0.45 10.50
C LEU A 90 7.39 0.31 9.00
N ASP A 91 7.49 -0.91 8.51
CA ASP A 91 7.24 -1.28 7.13
C ASP A 91 6.01 -2.18 7.07
N ALA A 92 5.11 -1.95 6.12
CA ALA A 92 4.06 -2.88 5.78
C ALA A 92 4.49 -3.71 4.56
N THR A 93 4.12 -4.98 4.57
CA THR A 93 4.33 -5.94 3.50
C THR A 93 3.02 -6.63 3.17
N GLY A 94 2.79 -6.91 1.90
CA GLY A 94 1.64 -7.65 1.41
C GLY A 94 2.06 -8.56 0.26
N GLN A 95 1.45 -9.73 0.19
CA GLN A 95 1.63 -10.67 -0.91
C GLN A 95 0.29 -11.29 -1.30
N TYR A 96 0.12 -11.51 -2.59
CA TYR A 96 -1.01 -12.20 -3.18
C TYR A 96 -0.50 -13.07 -4.33
N SER A 97 -0.89 -14.33 -4.39
CA SER A 97 -0.57 -15.22 -5.50
C SER A 97 -1.72 -16.18 -5.78
N GLN A 98 -1.94 -16.45 -7.05
CA GLN A 98 -3.02 -17.32 -7.51
C GLN A 98 -2.69 -17.91 -8.89
N HIS A 99 -2.80 -19.22 -8.99
CA HIS A 99 -2.85 -19.93 -10.28
C HIS A 99 -4.29 -20.04 -10.77
N LEU A 100 -4.52 -19.63 -12.01
CA LEU A 100 -5.80 -19.59 -12.72
C LEU A 100 -5.74 -20.46 -13.98
N GLY A 101 -6.59 -21.47 -14.09
CA GLY A 101 -6.66 -22.35 -15.26
C GLY A 101 -5.81 -23.62 -15.15
N GLY A 102 -5.52 -24.24 -16.30
CA GLY A 102 -4.81 -25.53 -16.37
C GLY A 102 -5.72 -26.76 -16.21
N PRO A 103 -5.19 -27.97 -16.44
CA PRO A 103 -5.98 -29.22 -16.44
C PRO A 103 -6.62 -29.53 -15.08
N TYR A 104 -6.04 -28.99 -14.01
CA TYR A 104 -6.47 -29.20 -12.62
C TYR A 104 -7.30 -28.05 -12.06
N GLY A 105 -7.62 -27.04 -12.88
CA GLY A 105 -8.42 -25.88 -12.50
C GLY A 105 -7.69 -24.89 -11.59
N ASN A 106 -8.44 -23.92 -11.06
CA ASN A 106 -7.87 -22.83 -10.27
C ASN A 106 -7.30 -23.33 -8.94
N SER A 107 -6.08 -22.90 -8.62
CA SER A 107 -5.53 -23.08 -7.28
C SER A 107 -6.23 -22.18 -6.27
N ARG A 108 -6.06 -22.52 -4.99
CA ARG A 108 -6.48 -21.64 -3.89
C ARG A 108 -5.64 -20.36 -3.91
N PRO A 109 -6.26 -19.18 -3.74
CA PRO A 109 -5.52 -17.94 -3.59
C PRO A 109 -4.68 -18.00 -2.31
N ASN A 110 -3.40 -17.66 -2.43
CA ASN A 110 -2.48 -17.47 -1.31
C ASN A 110 -2.29 -15.98 -1.11
N TRP A 111 -2.54 -15.50 0.09
CA TRP A 111 -2.37 -14.10 0.45
C TRP A 111 -1.73 -14.00 1.82
N GLY A 112 -1.04 -12.89 2.06
CA GLY A 112 -0.38 -12.63 3.32
C GLY A 112 -0.14 -11.14 3.49
N ALA A 113 -0.29 -10.66 4.70
CA ALA A 113 0.07 -9.31 5.09
C ALA A 113 0.96 -9.40 6.32
N GLY A 114 1.89 -8.46 6.44
CA GLY A 114 2.82 -8.40 7.55
C GLY A 114 3.29 -6.98 7.77
N ALA A 115 3.81 -6.73 8.97
CA ALA A 115 4.50 -5.49 9.27
C ALA A 115 5.86 -5.82 9.89
N GLN A 116 6.89 -5.06 9.52
CA GLN A 116 8.23 -5.17 10.07
C GLN A 116 8.52 -3.91 10.86
N TYR A 117 8.72 -4.08 12.17
CA TYR A 117 9.25 -3.03 13.02
C TYR A 117 10.78 -3.17 13.10
N THR A 118 11.49 -2.06 12.98
CA THR A 118 12.96 -2.02 13.13
C THR A 118 13.33 -0.95 14.15
N PHE A 119 14.14 -1.34 15.13
CA PHE A 119 14.76 -0.44 16.09
C PHE A 119 16.27 -0.40 15.87
N ARG A 120 16.85 0.81 15.74
CA ARG A 120 18.28 1.05 15.60
C ARG A 120 18.75 1.83 16.82
N PHE A 121 19.70 1.23 17.56
CA PHE A 121 20.24 1.80 18.80
C PHE A 121 21.26 2.89 18.54
#